data_AF-A0A8J4Q939-F1
#
_entry.id   AF-A0A8J4Q939-F1
#
_cell.length_a   1.000
_cell.length_b   1.000
_cell.length_c   1.000
_cell.angle_alpha   90.00
_cell.angle_beta   90.00
_cell.angle_gamma   90.00
#
_symmetry.space_group_name_H-M   'P 1'
#
loop_
_entity.id
_entity.type
_entity.pdbx_description
1 polymer ?
#
loop_
_entity_poly.entity_id
_entity_poly.type
_entity_poly.pdbx_seq_one_letter_code
_entity_poly.pdbx_strand_id
1 'polypeptide(L)'
;MKKEKKEEETQVERQTQGQMVREKLTGGASVTLEGLHSREQRERQTESVKIQFFFFNAVPCPERTRRVATCPQTLGVSYQYPCRTRDGKIEAETKLTGILSLGALLPGEFRKYGTMISPGLYAPVHQHFFVARMDMAVDCKPGEAFNQVVEVDVKVEEPGEKNVHNNAFYAEERLLKSELEAMRDCSPLSARHWIVRNTRAVNRTGQLTGYKLVPGSNCLPLAGAEAKFLRRASFLKHNLWVTPYAHDEMFPGGEFPNQNPRVDEGLATWVKQNRSLEETDIVLWYVFGVTHVPRLEDWPVMPVERIGFMLMPHGFFNCSPAVDVPPNACELEAKDNDVKDNGVVKPIKPVLPAKL
;
A
#
# COMPACT_ATOMS: atom_id res chain seq x y z
N MET A 1 -52.46 19.09 -38.98
CA MET A 1 -51.26 19.85 -38.54
C MET A 1 -51.12 19.95 -37.00
N LYS A 2 -51.16 18.85 -36.24
CA LYS A 2 -50.71 18.80 -34.82
C LYS A 2 -50.30 17.40 -34.35
N LYS A 3 -50.00 16.48 -35.28
CA LYS A 3 -49.58 15.10 -34.96
C LYS A 3 -48.24 14.67 -35.57
N GLU A 4 -47.69 15.38 -36.56
CA GLU A 4 -46.40 15.02 -37.18
C GLU A 4 -45.19 15.74 -36.56
N LYS A 5 -45.37 16.76 -35.72
CA LYS A 5 -44.25 17.44 -35.05
C LYS A 5 -43.73 16.76 -33.78
N LYS A 6 -44.36 15.67 -33.33
CA LYS A 6 -43.96 14.97 -32.09
C LYS A 6 -43.05 13.77 -32.35
N GLU A 7 -42.99 13.27 -33.58
CA GLU A 7 -42.12 12.15 -33.95
C GLU A 7 -40.72 12.62 -34.39
N GLU A 8 -40.59 13.85 -34.91
CA GLU A 8 -39.30 14.40 -35.33
C GLU A 8 -38.41 14.86 -34.15
N GLU A 9 -38.99 15.38 -33.06
CA GLU A 9 -38.24 15.68 -31.82
C GLU A 9 -37.78 14.40 -31.09
N THR A 10 -38.51 13.29 -31.25
CA THR A 10 -38.18 12.01 -30.59
C THR A 10 -37.07 11.24 -31.34
N GLN A 11 -36.80 11.58 -32.60
CA GLN A 11 -35.73 10.96 -33.39
C GLN A 11 -34.38 11.72 -33.30
N VAL A 12 -34.39 13.03 -33.07
CA VAL A 12 -33.17 13.81 -32.86
C VAL A 12 -32.57 13.60 -31.46
N GLU A 13 -33.39 13.32 -30.44
CA GLU A 13 -32.91 12.92 -29.10
C GLU A 13 -32.31 11.50 -29.03
N ARG A 14 -32.52 10.67 -30.06
CA ARG A 14 -31.95 9.30 -30.12
C ARG A 14 -30.65 9.20 -30.92
N GLN A 15 -30.19 10.26 -31.57
CA GLN A 15 -28.95 10.26 -32.37
C GLN A 15 -27.76 10.98 -31.71
N THR A 16 -27.94 11.67 -30.60
CA THR A 16 -26.84 12.19 -29.75
C THR A 16 -26.49 11.29 -28.57
N GLN A 17 -26.96 10.03 -28.57
CA GLN A 17 -26.52 8.95 -27.68
C GLN A 17 -25.36 8.10 -28.25
N GLY A 18 -24.69 8.58 -29.30
CA GLY A 18 -23.44 7.99 -29.82
C GLY A 18 -22.24 8.87 -29.46
N GLN A 19 -21.22 8.28 -28.84
CA GLN A 19 -19.97 8.90 -28.37
C GLN A 19 -20.03 9.67 -27.04
N MET A 20 -20.41 9.00 -25.95
CA MET A 20 -19.60 9.15 -24.74
C MET A 20 -18.42 8.20 -24.84
N VAL A 21 -17.24 8.79 -25.03
CA VAL A 21 -15.95 8.15 -24.82
C VAL A 21 -16.02 7.42 -23.48
N ARG A 22 -15.95 6.08 -23.53
CA ARG A 22 -15.79 5.22 -22.35
C ARG A 22 -14.41 5.47 -21.76
N GLU A 23 -14.25 6.51 -20.97
CA GLU A 23 -13.08 6.66 -20.11
C GLU A 23 -13.15 5.61 -19.01
N LYS A 24 -12.21 4.66 -19.06
CA LYS A 24 -11.91 3.75 -17.94
C LYS A 24 -11.52 4.63 -16.74
N LEU A 25 -12.44 4.85 -15.80
CA LEU A 25 -12.14 5.42 -14.48
C LEU A 25 -11.50 4.37 -13.54
N THR A 26 -10.53 3.63 -14.06
CA THR A 26 -9.62 2.78 -13.29
C THR A 26 -8.21 3.16 -13.72
N GLY A 27 -7.64 4.18 -13.06
CA GLY A 27 -6.23 4.52 -13.20
C GLY A 27 -5.37 3.43 -12.57
N GLY A 28 -5.17 2.32 -13.28
CA GLY A 28 -4.15 1.33 -12.94
C GLY A 28 -2.83 1.75 -13.58
N ALA A 29 -1.85 2.13 -12.77
CA ALA A 29 -0.47 2.28 -13.24
C ALA A 29 0.25 0.93 -13.04
N SER A 30 0.84 0.39 -14.11
CA SER A 30 1.73 -0.76 -14.08
C SER A 30 3.15 -0.26 -14.33
N VAL A 31 4.09 -0.65 -13.48
CA VAL A 31 5.51 -0.31 -13.66
C VAL A 31 6.34 -1.58 -13.71
N THR A 32 7.15 -1.69 -14.75
CA THR A 32 8.28 -2.63 -14.84
C THR A 32 9.54 -1.78 -14.62
N LEU A 33 10.32 -2.07 -13.58
CA LEU A 33 11.47 -1.24 -13.18
C LEU A 33 12.78 -1.85 -13.69
N GLU A 34 13.49 -1.14 -14.56
CA GLU A 34 14.90 -1.42 -14.91
C GLU A 34 15.77 -0.26 -14.39
N GLY A 35 16.71 -0.54 -13.48
CA GLY A 35 17.56 0.47 -12.81
C GLY A 35 19.06 0.32 -13.10
N LEU A 36 19.90 1.24 -12.61
CA LEU A 36 21.37 1.14 -12.65
C LEU A 36 21.88 0.29 -11.47
N HIS A 37 22.71 -0.72 -11.75
CA HIS A 37 23.06 -1.80 -10.81
C HIS A 37 24.54 -1.75 -10.36
N SER A 38 24.81 -2.04 -9.09
CA SER A 38 26.15 -2.45 -8.62
C SER A 38 26.61 -3.75 -9.31
N ARG A 39 27.89 -4.14 -9.21
CA ARG A 39 28.39 -5.33 -9.93
C ARG A 39 27.69 -6.62 -9.48
N GLU A 40 27.44 -6.79 -8.19
CA GLU A 40 26.70 -7.93 -7.63
C GLU A 40 25.20 -7.87 -8.00
N GLN A 41 24.61 -6.67 -8.08
CA GLN A 41 23.25 -6.47 -8.59
C GLN A 41 23.10 -6.81 -10.08
N ARG A 42 24.16 -6.70 -10.90
CA ARG A 42 24.14 -7.14 -12.32
C ARG A 42 24.19 -8.65 -12.48
N GLU A 43 24.86 -9.35 -11.56
CA GLU A 43 25.01 -10.80 -11.62
C GLU A 43 23.75 -11.55 -11.15
N ARG A 44 22.90 -10.93 -10.33
CA ARG A 44 21.59 -11.47 -9.88
C ARG A 44 20.39 -10.71 -10.46
N GLN A 45 20.33 -10.56 -11.78
CA GLN A 45 19.32 -9.78 -12.50
C GLN A 45 17.90 -10.40 -12.58
N THR A 46 17.58 -11.46 -11.82
CA THR A 46 16.24 -12.05 -11.80
C THR A 46 15.41 -11.52 -10.62
N GLU A 47 15.11 -10.22 -10.65
CA GLU A 47 14.11 -9.59 -9.78
C GLU A 47 13.02 -8.99 -10.68
N SER A 48 11.96 -9.74 -10.98
CA SER A 48 10.75 -9.16 -11.56
C SER A 48 9.68 -9.05 -10.48
N VAL A 49 9.50 -7.85 -9.92
CA VAL A 49 8.32 -7.52 -9.11
C VAL A 49 7.45 -6.57 -9.93
N LYS A 50 6.28 -7.03 -10.37
CA LYS A 50 5.30 -6.16 -11.04
C LYS A 50 4.30 -5.66 -10.00
N ILE A 51 4.31 -4.34 -9.76
CA ILE A 51 3.39 -3.70 -8.81
C ILE A 51 2.28 -2.97 -9.56
N GLN A 52 1.03 -3.26 -9.20
CA GLN A 52 -0.16 -2.54 -9.68
C GLN A 52 -0.96 -2.00 -8.49
N PHE A 53 -1.35 -0.73 -8.54
CA PHE A 53 -2.12 -0.05 -7.49
C PHE A 53 -3.61 0.06 -7.85
N PHE A 54 -4.46 -0.15 -6.84
CA PHE A 54 -5.90 0.13 -6.88
C PHE A 54 -6.28 1.08 -5.74
N PHE A 55 -7.24 1.98 -5.95
CA PHE A 55 -7.67 3.00 -4.97
C PHE A 55 -9.17 2.89 -4.63
N PHE A 56 -9.48 2.99 -3.34
CA PHE A 56 -10.84 2.89 -2.81
C PHE A 56 -11.08 3.89 -1.67
N ASN A 57 -12.17 4.66 -1.76
CA ASN A 57 -12.63 5.57 -0.70
C ASN A 57 -13.84 4.99 0.04
N ALA A 58 -13.76 4.97 1.38
CA ALA A 58 -14.88 4.60 2.24
C ALA A 58 -15.33 5.82 3.07
N VAL A 59 -16.59 6.23 2.89
CA VAL A 59 -17.21 7.33 3.66
C VAL A 59 -18.40 6.77 4.44
N PRO A 60 -18.52 7.05 5.76
CA PRO A 60 -19.70 6.70 6.53
C PRO A 60 -20.95 7.40 5.97
N CYS A 61 -22.04 6.64 5.75
CA CYS A 61 -23.32 7.19 5.30
C CYS A 61 -24.35 7.13 6.44
N PRO A 62 -24.59 8.21 7.20
CA PRO A 62 -25.76 8.32 8.06
C PRO A 62 -27.03 8.59 7.22
N GLU A 63 -28.20 8.22 7.75
CA GLU A 63 -29.48 8.12 7.03
C GLU A 63 -29.98 9.38 6.28
N ARG A 64 -30.82 9.10 5.27
CA ARG A 64 -31.55 9.96 4.32
C ARG A 64 -31.62 11.46 4.66
N THR A 65 -30.87 12.24 3.89
CA THR A 65 -31.32 13.55 3.41
C THR A 65 -31.18 13.59 1.88
N ARG A 66 -32.31 13.68 1.18
CA ARG A 66 -32.35 13.83 -0.29
C ARG A 66 -31.83 15.22 -0.67
N ARG A 67 -30.52 15.38 -0.83
CA ARG A 67 -29.89 16.36 -1.73
C ARG A 67 -28.62 15.72 -2.30
N VAL A 68 -28.72 15.26 -3.54
CA VAL A 68 -27.57 14.77 -4.31
C VAL A 68 -26.84 16.00 -4.84
N ALA A 69 -25.66 16.25 -4.30
CA ALA A 69 -24.61 17.03 -4.95
C ALA A 69 -23.32 16.22 -4.78
N THR A 70 -23.17 15.17 -5.58
CA THR A 70 -21.90 14.45 -5.70
C THR A 70 -21.06 15.17 -6.74
N CYS A 71 -20.16 16.05 -6.29
CA CYS A 71 -18.97 16.43 -7.05
C CYS A 71 -17.84 15.51 -6.57
N PRO A 72 -17.30 14.59 -7.40
CA PRO A 72 -16.14 13.82 -7.01
C PRO A 72 -14.92 14.73 -6.92
N GLN A 73 -14.62 15.12 -5.68
CA GLN A 73 -13.29 15.25 -5.06
C GLN A 73 -12.10 15.43 -6.04
N THR A 74 -11.54 16.64 -6.10
CA THR A 74 -10.15 16.82 -6.53
C THR A 74 -9.22 16.38 -5.39
N LEU A 75 -9.22 15.09 -5.07
CA LEU A 75 -8.18 14.46 -4.26
C LEU A 75 -6.98 14.28 -5.18
N GLY A 76 -5.93 15.05 -4.92
CA GLY A 76 -4.64 14.85 -5.56
C GLY A 76 -4.01 13.62 -4.94
N VAL A 77 -4.25 12.45 -5.53
CA VAL A 77 -3.48 11.24 -5.21
C VAL A 77 -2.31 11.20 -6.18
N SER A 78 -1.10 11.50 -5.70
CA SER A 78 0.11 11.27 -6.48
C SER A 78 0.77 9.99 -6.00
N TYR A 79 0.96 9.05 -6.91
CA TYR A 79 1.77 7.87 -6.69
C TYR A 79 3.24 8.23 -6.90
N GLN A 80 4.06 7.99 -5.89
CA GLN A 80 5.50 7.92 -6.12
C GLN A 80 5.83 6.47 -6.43
N TYR A 81 6.23 6.23 -7.68
CA TYR A 81 6.60 4.91 -8.18
C TYR A 81 7.71 4.28 -7.35
N PRO A 82 7.80 2.94 -7.31
CA PRO A 82 8.72 2.29 -6.41
C PRO A 82 10.16 2.72 -6.69
N CYS A 83 10.80 3.37 -5.73
CA CYS A 83 12.16 3.83 -5.89
C CYS A 83 13.11 2.73 -5.41
N ARG A 84 13.99 2.25 -6.30
CA ARG A 84 15.06 1.34 -5.91
C ARG A 84 16.18 2.15 -5.31
N THR A 85 16.53 1.88 -4.06
CA THR A 85 17.70 2.52 -3.47
C THR A 85 18.94 1.64 -3.58
N ARG A 86 20.12 2.23 -3.38
CA ARG A 86 21.40 1.53 -3.60
C ARG A 86 21.54 0.27 -2.72
N ASP A 87 20.81 0.24 -1.61
CA ASP A 87 20.70 -0.91 -0.70
C ASP A 87 19.80 -2.07 -1.21
N GLY A 88 19.17 -1.92 -2.38
CA GLY A 88 18.25 -2.91 -2.96
C GLY A 88 16.81 -2.83 -2.46
N LYS A 89 16.44 -1.90 -1.57
CA LYS A 89 15.05 -1.74 -1.14
C LYS A 89 14.19 -1.16 -2.27
N ILE A 90 12.92 -1.55 -2.28
CA ILE A 90 11.88 -1.03 -3.14
C ILE A 90 10.82 -0.37 -2.24
N GLU A 91 10.64 0.93 -2.36
CA GLU A 91 9.71 1.68 -1.52
C GLU A 91 8.56 2.25 -2.34
N ALA A 92 7.33 1.94 -1.96
CA ALA A 92 6.12 2.47 -2.56
C ALA A 92 5.47 3.50 -1.64
N GLU A 93 5.24 4.71 -2.14
CA GLU A 93 4.61 5.80 -1.38
C GLU A 93 3.43 6.39 -2.16
N THR A 94 2.34 6.58 -1.46
CA THR A 94 1.18 7.35 -1.91
C THR A 94 1.06 8.63 -1.11
N LYS A 95 0.91 9.74 -1.83
CA LYS A 95 0.74 11.08 -1.27
C LYS A 95 -0.69 11.53 -1.50
N LEU A 96 -1.41 11.76 -0.41
CA LEU A 96 -2.78 12.27 -0.37
C LEU A 96 -2.72 13.79 -0.17
N THR A 97 -3.26 14.56 -1.10
CA THR A 97 -3.44 16.00 -1.01
C THR A 97 -4.71 16.41 -1.78
N GLY A 98 -4.94 17.69 -1.99
CA GLY A 98 -6.10 18.22 -2.71
C GLY A 98 -7.14 18.81 -1.77
N ILE A 99 -8.41 18.74 -2.16
CA ILE A 99 -9.50 19.43 -1.46
C ILE A 99 -10.40 18.41 -0.77
N LEU A 100 -10.75 18.69 0.49
CA LEU A 100 -11.65 17.86 1.29
C LEU A 100 -13.01 17.65 0.61
N SER A 101 -13.60 16.48 0.83
CA SER A 101 -15.01 16.26 0.57
C SER A 101 -15.85 16.94 1.65
N LEU A 102 -16.73 17.83 1.26
CA LEU A 102 -17.48 18.67 2.20
C LEU A 102 -18.97 18.38 2.17
N GLY A 103 -19.60 18.50 3.34
CA GLY A 103 -21.04 18.53 3.52
C GLY A 103 -21.48 19.85 4.15
N ALA A 104 -22.74 20.21 3.93
CA ALA A 104 -23.34 21.39 4.56
C ALA A 104 -23.87 21.05 5.97
N LEU A 105 -23.78 22.04 6.87
CA LEU A 105 -24.42 22.05 8.18
C LEU A 105 -25.44 23.19 8.24
N LEU A 106 -26.56 22.94 8.93
CA LEU A 106 -27.47 24.02 9.32
C LEU A 106 -26.84 24.88 10.43
N PRO A 107 -27.26 26.15 10.59
CA PRO A 107 -26.81 26.98 11.71
C PRO A 107 -27.07 26.30 13.06
N GLY A 108 -26.03 26.19 13.89
CA GLY A 108 -26.09 25.53 15.20
C GLY A 108 -26.07 24.00 15.17
N GLU A 109 -26.04 23.38 13.99
CA GLU A 109 -25.94 21.92 13.85
C GLU A 109 -24.50 21.45 14.12
N PHE A 110 -24.36 20.37 14.90
CA PHE A 110 -23.11 19.67 15.11
C PHE A 110 -23.25 18.20 14.72
N ARG A 111 -22.24 17.65 14.03
CA ARG A 111 -22.20 16.24 13.64
C ARG A 111 -20.94 15.57 14.17
N LYS A 112 -21.11 14.50 14.94
CA LYS A 112 -20.00 13.66 15.45
C LYS A 112 -19.23 12.86 14.38
N TYR A 113 -19.72 12.85 13.14
CA TYR A 113 -19.17 12.04 12.03
C TYR A 113 -18.14 12.79 11.17
N GLY A 114 -17.65 13.93 11.64
CA GLY A 114 -16.74 14.79 10.90
C GLY A 114 -16.34 16.02 11.70
N THR A 115 -15.51 16.84 11.09
CA THR A 115 -15.01 18.08 11.68
C THR A 115 -15.71 19.27 11.02
N MET A 116 -16.22 20.21 11.81
CA MET A 116 -16.70 21.49 11.29
C MET A 116 -15.49 22.31 10.83
N ILE A 117 -15.41 22.60 9.53
CA ILE A 117 -14.28 23.31 8.90
C ILE A 117 -14.50 24.83 8.93
N SER A 118 -15.75 25.25 8.76
CA SER A 118 -16.19 26.64 8.78
C SER A 118 -17.67 26.66 9.19
N PRO A 119 -18.23 27.78 9.70
CA PRO A 119 -19.67 27.87 9.93
C PRO A 119 -20.48 27.43 8.71
N GLY A 120 -21.33 26.42 8.88
CA GLY A 120 -22.15 25.82 7.82
C GLY A 120 -21.46 24.76 6.96
N LEU A 121 -20.19 24.41 7.23
CA LEU A 121 -19.39 23.48 6.44
C LEU A 121 -18.70 22.44 7.32
N TYR A 122 -18.85 21.15 6.99
CA TYR A 122 -18.15 20.07 7.69
C TYR A 122 -17.52 19.07 6.72
N ALA A 123 -16.42 18.47 7.14
CA ALA A 123 -15.73 17.41 6.43
C ALA A 123 -15.95 16.07 7.16
N PRO A 124 -16.62 15.08 6.53
CA PRO A 124 -16.81 13.77 7.13
C PRO A 124 -15.48 13.04 7.38
N VAL A 125 -15.41 12.29 8.47
CA VAL A 125 -14.37 11.27 8.68
C VAL A 125 -14.47 10.23 7.57
N HIS A 126 -13.34 9.83 6.98
CA HIS A 126 -13.31 8.85 5.89
C HIS A 126 -12.01 8.05 5.90
N GLN A 127 -11.98 6.93 5.18
CA GLN A 127 -10.79 6.11 5.01
C GLN A 127 -10.40 6.02 3.53
N HIS A 128 -9.09 6.08 3.29
CA HIS A 128 -8.47 5.82 1.98
C HIS A 128 -7.81 4.45 2.03
N PHE A 129 -8.14 3.57 1.09
CA PHE A 129 -7.53 2.25 0.97
C PHE A 129 -6.89 2.07 -0.39
N PHE A 130 -5.75 1.39 -0.37
CA PHE A 130 -4.95 1.04 -1.52
C PHE A 130 -4.68 -0.45 -1.52
N VAL A 131 -4.63 -1.05 -2.71
CA VAL A 131 -4.19 -2.44 -2.89
C VAL A 131 -2.99 -2.46 -3.83
N ALA A 132 -1.86 -2.95 -3.35
CA ALA A 132 -0.70 -3.26 -4.16
C ALA A 132 -0.73 -4.76 -4.54
N ARG A 133 -0.96 -5.05 -5.82
CA ARG A 133 -0.77 -6.38 -6.40
C ARG A 133 0.69 -6.52 -6.79
N MET A 134 1.40 -7.45 -6.18
CA MET A 134 2.84 -7.70 -6.40
C MET A 134 3.02 -9.13 -6.88
N ASP A 135 3.29 -9.28 -8.17
CA ASP A 135 3.68 -10.56 -8.79
C ASP A 135 5.16 -10.81 -8.48
N MET A 136 5.47 -11.81 -7.66
CA MET A 136 6.79 -11.98 -7.06
C MET A 136 7.56 -13.11 -7.74
N ALA A 137 8.81 -12.84 -8.11
CA ALA A 137 9.75 -13.83 -8.64
C ALA A 137 11.13 -13.64 -7.99
N VAL A 138 11.24 -13.92 -6.68
CA VAL A 138 12.47 -13.77 -5.92
C VAL A 138 13.46 -14.89 -6.29
N ASP A 139 14.59 -14.51 -6.88
CA ASP A 139 15.68 -15.43 -7.30
C ASP A 139 15.19 -16.58 -8.20
N CYS A 140 14.09 -16.37 -8.92
CA CYS A 140 13.51 -17.34 -9.86
C CYS A 140 13.83 -16.94 -11.30
N LYS A 141 14.26 -17.90 -12.11
CA LYS A 141 14.32 -17.70 -13.57
C LYS A 141 12.91 -17.79 -14.17
N PRO A 142 12.69 -17.26 -15.40
CA PRO A 142 11.42 -17.42 -16.08
C PRO A 142 10.99 -18.90 -16.16
N GLY A 143 9.81 -19.21 -15.62
CA GLY A 143 9.26 -20.57 -15.55
C GLY A 143 9.65 -21.38 -14.31
N GLU A 144 10.44 -20.83 -13.39
CA GLU A 144 10.72 -21.43 -12.09
C GLU A 144 9.77 -20.89 -11.03
N ALA A 145 9.06 -21.78 -10.36
CA ALA A 145 8.08 -21.45 -9.34
C ALA A 145 8.57 -21.96 -7.98
N PHE A 146 9.62 -21.35 -7.43
CA PHE A 146 10.24 -21.79 -6.16
C PHE A 146 10.03 -20.81 -5.02
N ASN A 147 9.05 -19.91 -5.14
CA ASN A 147 8.72 -18.94 -4.12
C ASN A 147 7.72 -19.51 -3.11
N GLN A 148 7.86 -19.06 -1.86
CA GLN A 148 6.94 -19.34 -0.76
C GLN A 148 6.89 -18.12 0.16
N VAL A 149 5.80 -17.95 0.90
CA VAL A 149 5.61 -16.82 1.83
C VAL A 149 5.67 -17.28 3.26
N VAL A 150 6.50 -16.59 4.05
CA VAL A 150 6.64 -16.81 5.49
C VAL A 150 6.17 -15.57 6.23
N GLU A 151 5.27 -15.76 7.19
CA GLU A 151 4.95 -14.76 8.19
C GLU A 151 5.95 -14.84 9.34
N VAL A 152 6.44 -13.69 9.79
CA VAL A 152 7.38 -13.61 10.91
C VAL A 152 6.78 -12.73 11.99
N ASP A 153 6.68 -13.29 13.20
CA ASP A 153 6.27 -12.59 14.41
C ASP A 153 7.41 -12.58 15.43
N VAL A 154 7.56 -11.49 16.16
CA VAL A 154 8.46 -11.41 17.31
C VAL A 154 7.72 -11.87 18.56
N LYS A 155 8.30 -12.85 19.26
CA LYS A 155 7.78 -13.40 20.51
C LYS A 155 8.76 -13.16 21.65
N VAL A 156 8.22 -12.86 22.83
CA VAL A 156 8.99 -12.80 24.07
C VAL A 156 9.15 -14.23 24.58
N GLU A 157 10.36 -14.60 24.99
CA GLU A 157 10.63 -15.90 25.58
C GLU A 157 10.06 -15.97 27.00
N GLU A 158 9.53 -17.13 27.39
CA GLU A 158 8.94 -17.30 28.71
C GLU A 158 10.00 -17.19 29.83
N PRO A 159 9.63 -16.72 31.03
CA PRO A 159 10.52 -16.74 32.18
C PRO A 159 11.01 -18.16 32.52
N GLY A 160 12.29 -18.30 32.86
CA GLY A 160 12.83 -19.59 33.29
C GLY A 160 14.35 -19.63 33.39
N GLU A 161 14.90 -20.82 33.67
CA GLU A 161 16.35 -21.02 33.82
C GLU A 161 17.15 -20.61 32.56
N LYS A 162 16.53 -20.67 31.39
CA LYS A 162 17.12 -20.25 30.10
C LYS A 162 16.92 -18.76 29.77
N ASN A 163 16.13 -18.05 30.57
CA ASN A 163 15.80 -16.63 30.41
C ASN A 163 15.74 -15.94 31.79
N VAL A 164 16.80 -16.09 32.59
CA VAL A 164 16.86 -15.64 34.00
C VAL A 164 16.55 -14.15 34.16
N HIS A 165 16.85 -13.35 33.13
CA HIS A 165 16.66 -11.91 33.14
C HIS A 165 15.38 -11.44 32.43
N ASN A 166 14.53 -12.36 31.93
CA ASN A 166 13.26 -12.07 31.28
C ASN A 166 13.35 -11.05 30.12
N ASN A 167 14.46 -11.03 29.41
CA ASN A 167 14.74 -10.06 28.34
C ASN A 167 14.96 -10.70 26.97
N ALA A 168 14.88 -12.04 26.88
CA ALA A 168 14.99 -12.74 25.61
C ALA A 168 13.70 -12.62 24.78
N PHE A 169 13.87 -12.43 23.48
CA PHE A 169 12.82 -12.49 22.47
C PHE A 169 13.41 -13.06 21.18
N TYR A 170 12.56 -13.65 20.34
CA TYR A 170 12.98 -14.31 19.11
C TYR A 170 11.96 -14.12 17.98
N ALA A 171 12.41 -14.36 16.75
CA ALA A 171 11.55 -14.39 15.58
C ALA A 171 10.96 -15.80 15.42
N GLU A 172 9.64 -15.90 15.35
CA GLU A 172 8.93 -17.13 15.00
C GLU A 172 8.47 -17.04 13.55
N GLU A 173 8.82 -18.04 12.75
CA GLU A 173 8.41 -18.17 11.37
C GLU A 173 7.20 -19.09 11.23
N ARG A 174 6.19 -18.64 10.48
CA ARG A 174 5.06 -19.45 10.04
C ARG A 174 5.00 -19.45 8.51
N LEU A 175 5.18 -20.64 7.92
CA LEU A 175 4.95 -20.83 6.49
C LEU A 175 3.46 -20.73 6.17
N LEU A 176 3.09 -19.93 5.16
CA LEU A 176 1.73 -19.82 4.65
C LEU A 176 1.55 -20.82 3.51
N LYS A 177 0.88 -21.94 3.78
CA LYS A 177 0.85 -23.08 2.85
C LYS A 177 -0.29 -23.01 1.84
N SER A 178 -1.35 -22.27 2.15
CA SER A 178 -2.58 -22.22 1.36
C SER A 178 -3.21 -20.84 1.38
N GLU A 179 -4.04 -20.54 0.38
CA GLU A 179 -4.69 -19.22 0.26
C GLU A 179 -5.54 -18.86 1.48
N LEU A 180 -6.23 -19.83 2.10
CA LEU A 180 -7.04 -19.57 3.30
C LEU A 180 -6.17 -19.25 4.53
N GLU A 181 -4.98 -19.84 4.63
CA GLU A 181 -4.03 -19.48 5.68
C GLU A 181 -3.41 -18.10 5.46
N ALA A 182 -3.35 -17.65 4.20
CA ALA A 182 -2.65 -16.45 3.77
C ALA A 182 -3.51 -15.17 3.76
N MET A 183 -4.67 -15.19 4.43
CA MET A 183 -5.43 -13.99 4.79
C MET A 183 -4.92 -13.45 6.13
N ARG A 184 -4.02 -12.46 6.08
CA ARG A 184 -3.26 -12.00 7.26
C ARG A 184 -3.45 -10.52 7.55
N ASP A 185 -3.40 -10.18 8.83
CA ASP A 185 -3.45 -8.80 9.31
C ASP A 185 -2.10 -8.36 9.81
N CYS A 186 -1.81 -7.06 9.67
CA CYS A 186 -0.64 -6.45 10.29
C CYS A 186 -0.77 -6.52 11.82
N SER A 187 0.35 -6.74 12.51
CA SER A 187 0.41 -6.70 13.97
C SER A 187 1.62 -5.89 14.41
N PRO A 188 1.43 -4.58 14.72
CA PRO A 188 2.50 -3.75 15.26
C PRO A 188 3.03 -4.27 16.60
N LEU A 189 2.20 -4.95 17.39
CA LEU A 189 2.57 -5.49 18.70
C LEU A 189 3.60 -6.64 18.60
N SER A 190 3.54 -7.45 17.53
CA SER A 190 4.49 -8.53 17.26
C SER A 190 5.51 -8.17 16.17
N ALA A 191 5.57 -6.90 15.75
CA ALA A 191 6.39 -6.43 14.62
C ALA A 191 6.23 -7.32 13.36
N ARG A 192 4.99 -7.77 13.10
CA ARG A 192 4.69 -8.73 12.04
C ARG A 192 5.10 -8.22 10.68
N HIS A 193 5.76 -9.09 9.92
CA HIS A 193 6.13 -8.85 8.53
C HIS A 193 6.12 -10.16 7.74
N TRP A 194 6.21 -10.07 6.42
CA TRP A 194 6.17 -11.24 5.55
C TRP A 194 7.41 -11.30 4.67
N ILE A 195 7.93 -12.50 4.45
CA ILE A 195 9.11 -12.75 3.62
C ILE A 195 8.71 -13.67 2.50
N VAL A 196 8.90 -13.22 1.26
CA VAL A 196 8.91 -14.09 0.08
C VAL A 196 10.32 -14.65 -0.04
N ARG A 197 10.47 -15.97 0.02
CA ARG A 197 11.78 -16.62 -0.12
C ARG A 197 11.79 -17.66 -1.21
N ASN A 198 12.95 -17.81 -1.84
CA ASN A 198 13.23 -18.89 -2.78
C ASN A 198 13.61 -20.17 -2.02
N THR A 199 13.11 -21.34 -2.44
CA THR A 199 13.37 -22.62 -1.74
C THR A 199 14.63 -23.35 -2.21
N ARG A 200 15.35 -22.80 -3.19
CA ARG A 200 16.54 -23.40 -3.82
C ARG A 200 17.78 -22.51 -3.73
N ALA A 201 17.61 -21.18 -3.77
CA ALA A 201 18.70 -20.23 -3.66
C ALA A 201 19.08 -19.97 -2.20
N VAL A 202 20.39 -20.03 -1.91
CA VAL A 202 20.96 -19.79 -0.58
C VAL A 202 22.03 -18.70 -0.63
N ASN A 203 22.18 -17.99 0.48
CA ASN A 203 23.25 -17.02 0.68
C ASN A 203 24.50 -17.66 1.31
N ARG A 204 25.52 -16.84 1.59
CA ARG A 204 26.80 -17.28 2.17
C ARG A 204 26.68 -18.02 3.52
N THR A 205 25.60 -17.84 4.27
CA THR A 205 25.36 -18.53 5.56
C THR A 205 24.49 -19.77 5.41
N GLY A 206 24.09 -20.13 4.18
CA GLY A 206 23.21 -21.27 3.91
C GLY A 206 21.73 -20.97 4.14
N GLN A 207 21.36 -19.73 4.43
CA GLN A 207 19.96 -19.32 4.58
C GLN A 207 19.35 -19.01 3.20
N LEU A 208 18.05 -19.24 3.07
CA LEU A 208 17.31 -18.97 1.83
C LEU A 208 17.28 -17.49 1.51
N THR A 209 17.41 -17.14 0.23
CA THR A 209 17.32 -15.75 -0.23
C THR A 209 15.86 -15.30 -0.26
N GLY A 210 15.60 -14.03 0.08
CA GLY A 210 14.24 -13.53 0.18
C GLY A 210 14.10 -12.02 0.07
N TYR A 211 12.86 -11.57 -0.09
CA TYR A 211 12.45 -10.18 0.05
C TYR A 211 11.37 -10.07 1.12
N LYS A 212 11.58 -9.14 2.05
CA LYS A 212 10.71 -8.85 3.18
C LYS A 212 9.76 -7.69 2.85
N LEU A 213 8.47 -7.94 2.88
CA LEU A 213 7.43 -6.91 2.93
C LEU A 213 7.36 -6.34 4.34
N VAL A 214 7.74 -5.07 4.48
CA VAL A 214 7.63 -4.27 5.69
C VAL A 214 6.36 -3.41 5.61
N PRO A 215 5.36 -3.69 6.45
CA PRO A 215 4.17 -2.86 6.53
C PRO A 215 4.51 -1.43 6.96
N GLY A 216 3.88 -0.44 6.33
CA GLY A 216 3.85 0.92 6.86
C GLY A 216 2.73 1.11 7.88
N SER A 217 2.42 2.38 8.19
CA SER A 217 1.20 2.71 8.93
C SER A 217 -0.02 2.21 8.18
N ASN A 218 -0.96 1.59 8.89
CA ASN A 218 -2.09 0.89 8.28
C ASN A 218 -3.31 0.88 9.21
N CYS A 219 -4.49 0.70 8.64
CA CYS A 219 -5.73 0.45 9.36
C CYS A 219 -6.60 -0.53 8.57
N LEU A 220 -7.49 -1.25 9.27
CA LEU A 220 -8.58 -1.99 8.63
C LEU A 220 -9.84 -1.10 8.53
N PRO A 221 -10.83 -1.47 7.69
CA PRO A 221 -12.09 -0.76 7.57
C PRO A 221 -12.82 -0.62 8.92
N LEU A 222 -13.09 0.61 9.32
CA LEU A 222 -13.89 0.94 10.49
C LEU A 222 -15.37 0.93 10.10
N ALA A 223 -15.93 -0.26 9.92
CA ALA A 223 -17.32 -0.45 9.55
C ALA A 223 -17.92 -1.71 10.17
N GLY A 224 -19.25 -1.70 10.33
CA GLY A 224 -19.98 -2.90 10.76
C GLY A 224 -19.85 -4.02 9.73
N ALA A 225 -19.90 -5.28 10.20
CA ALA A 225 -19.73 -6.46 9.35
C ALA A 225 -20.68 -6.51 8.13
N GLU A 226 -21.89 -5.96 8.28
CA GLU A 226 -22.93 -5.91 7.25
C GLU A 226 -22.89 -4.65 6.37
N ALA A 227 -21.85 -3.82 6.49
CA ALA A 227 -21.72 -2.60 5.70
C ALA A 227 -21.75 -2.92 4.20
N LYS A 228 -22.64 -2.23 3.46
CA LYS A 228 -22.87 -2.50 2.03
C LYS A 228 -21.60 -2.36 1.18
N PHE A 229 -20.68 -1.47 1.54
CA PHE A 229 -19.43 -1.31 0.80
C PHE A 229 -18.48 -2.51 1.02
N LEU A 230 -18.45 -3.10 2.22
CA LEU A 230 -17.64 -4.30 2.51
C LEU A 230 -18.13 -5.55 1.78
N ARG A 231 -19.39 -5.57 1.34
CA ARG A 231 -19.91 -6.65 0.46
C ARG A 231 -19.25 -6.61 -0.92
N ARG A 232 -18.87 -5.42 -1.40
CA ARG A 232 -18.21 -5.19 -2.70
C ARG A 232 -16.69 -5.07 -2.59
N ALA A 233 -16.19 -4.72 -1.41
CA ALA A 233 -14.78 -4.52 -1.10
C ALA A 233 -14.32 -5.44 0.03
N SER A 234 -14.69 -6.73 -0.06
CA SER A 234 -14.36 -7.75 0.94
C SER A 234 -12.86 -7.99 1.07
N PHE A 235 -12.08 -7.70 0.03
CA PHE A 235 -10.62 -7.71 0.05
C PHE A 235 -10.03 -6.72 1.07
N LEU A 236 -10.79 -5.72 1.55
CA LEU A 236 -10.32 -4.81 2.59
C LEU A 236 -10.31 -5.42 4.00
N LYS A 237 -10.85 -6.62 4.18
CA LYS A 237 -10.95 -7.26 5.51
C LYS A 237 -9.61 -7.69 6.10
N HIS A 238 -8.58 -7.84 5.27
CA HIS A 238 -7.25 -8.23 5.68
C HIS A 238 -6.18 -7.37 5.01
N ASN A 239 -5.03 -7.21 5.66
CA ASN A 239 -3.92 -6.40 5.14
C ASN A 239 -3.09 -7.14 4.09
N LEU A 240 -2.98 -8.46 4.18
CA LEU A 240 -2.28 -9.27 3.21
C LEU A 240 -3.17 -10.42 2.76
N TRP A 241 -3.15 -10.65 1.45
CA TRP A 241 -3.65 -11.86 0.83
C TRP A 241 -2.56 -12.41 -0.08
N VAL A 242 -2.48 -13.73 -0.19
CA VAL A 242 -1.56 -14.39 -1.11
C VAL A 242 -2.34 -15.39 -1.94
N THR A 243 -2.16 -15.32 -3.25
CA THR A 243 -2.73 -16.27 -4.21
C THR A 243 -1.62 -16.80 -5.11
N PRO A 244 -1.76 -18.01 -5.68
CA PRO A 244 -0.98 -18.36 -6.86
C PRO A 244 -1.28 -17.38 -7.99
N TYR A 245 -0.33 -17.24 -8.90
CA TYR A 245 -0.54 -16.47 -10.12
C TYR A 245 -1.63 -17.12 -10.99
N ALA A 246 -2.60 -16.31 -11.40
CA ALA A 246 -3.53 -16.61 -12.46
C ALA A 246 -3.69 -15.38 -13.35
N HIS A 247 -3.70 -15.59 -14.66
CA HIS A 247 -3.67 -14.51 -15.65
C HIS A 247 -4.92 -13.62 -15.61
N ASP A 248 -6.08 -14.20 -15.29
CA ASP A 248 -7.38 -13.51 -15.19
C ASP A 248 -7.63 -12.88 -13.81
N GLU A 249 -6.79 -13.16 -12.81
CA GLU A 249 -6.89 -12.62 -11.45
C GLU A 249 -6.13 -11.29 -11.33
N MET A 250 -6.72 -10.23 -11.88
CA MET A 250 -6.11 -8.90 -11.96
C MET A 250 -6.69 -7.87 -10.98
N PHE A 251 -8.01 -7.89 -10.76
CA PHE A 251 -8.72 -6.84 -10.01
C PHE A 251 -9.27 -7.38 -8.67
N PRO A 252 -8.81 -6.89 -7.51
CA PRO A 252 -9.15 -7.49 -6.22
C PRO A 252 -10.64 -7.36 -5.86
N GLY A 253 -11.34 -6.37 -6.43
CA GLY A 253 -12.78 -6.16 -6.30
C GLY A 253 -13.61 -6.62 -7.52
N GLY A 254 -13.03 -7.41 -8.42
CA GLY A 254 -13.64 -7.79 -9.70
C GLY A 254 -13.43 -6.77 -10.82
N GLU A 255 -13.69 -7.20 -12.06
CA GLU A 255 -13.41 -6.41 -13.29
C GLU A 255 -14.31 -5.18 -13.41
N PHE A 256 -15.57 -5.28 -12.99
CA PHE A 256 -16.57 -4.22 -13.12
C PHE A 256 -17.10 -3.80 -11.75
N PRO A 257 -16.34 -3.02 -10.95
CA PRO A 257 -16.75 -2.69 -9.58
C PRO A 257 -17.91 -1.69 -9.52
N ASN A 258 -18.07 -0.82 -10.52
CA ASN A 258 -19.04 0.28 -10.46
C ASN A 258 -20.50 -0.23 -10.42
N GLN A 259 -21.24 0.16 -9.37
CA GLN A 259 -22.63 -0.26 -9.11
C GLN A 259 -22.90 -1.77 -9.16
N ASN A 260 -21.86 -2.60 -9.08
CA ASN A 260 -22.01 -4.04 -9.22
C ASN A 260 -22.85 -4.61 -8.06
N PRO A 261 -24.02 -5.22 -8.36
CA PRO A 261 -24.86 -5.82 -7.33
C PRO A 261 -24.37 -7.22 -6.94
N ARG A 262 -23.45 -7.82 -7.72
CA ARG A 262 -22.93 -9.15 -7.44
C ARG A 262 -22.04 -9.10 -6.21
N VAL A 263 -22.21 -10.13 -5.40
CA VAL A 263 -21.35 -10.46 -4.27
C VAL A 263 -20.43 -11.60 -4.72
N ASP A 264 -19.31 -11.78 -4.01
CA ASP A 264 -18.36 -12.87 -4.28
C ASP A 264 -17.62 -12.76 -5.63
N GLU A 265 -17.18 -11.57 -6.01
CA GLU A 265 -16.19 -11.39 -7.10
C GLU A 265 -14.84 -10.90 -6.54
N GLY A 266 -13.75 -11.27 -7.23
CA GLY A 266 -12.39 -10.84 -6.89
C GLY A 266 -11.71 -11.68 -5.81
N LEU A 267 -10.80 -11.04 -5.08
CA LEU A 267 -9.82 -11.69 -4.21
C LEU A 267 -10.43 -12.56 -3.12
N ALA A 268 -11.50 -12.08 -2.49
CA ALA A 268 -12.20 -12.83 -1.44
C ALA A 268 -12.88 -14.12 -1.95
N THR A 269 -13.04 -14.26 -3.27
CA THR A 269 -13.57 -15.48 -3.90
C THR A 269 -12.45 -16.37 -4.39
N TRP A 270 -11.39 -15.80 -4.96
CA TRP A 270 -10.24 -16.58 -5.45
C TRP A 270 -9.62 -17.42 -4.32
N VAL A 271 -9.41 -16.84 -3.14
CA VAL A 271 -8.82 -17.55 -2.00
C VAL A 271 -9.66 -18.73 -1.48
N LYS A 272 -10.96 -18.78 -1.81
CA LYS A 272 -11.82 -19.92 -1.43
C LYS A 272 -11.46 -21.20 -2.19
N GLN A 273 -10.71 -21.09 -3.29
CA GLN A 273 -10.15 -22.25 -4.00
C GLN A 273 -9.09 -22.97 -3.17
N ASN A 274 -8.52 -22.29 -2.16
CA ASN A 274 -7.55 -22.82 -1.21
C ASN A 274 -6.37 -23.54 -1.87
N ARG A 275 -5.86 -22.94 -2.95
CA ARG A 275 -4.73 -23.47 -3.72
C ARG A 275 -3.45 -23.48 -2.86
N SER A 276 -2.53 -24.37 -3.20
CA SER A 276 -1.21 -24.45 -2.55
C SER A 276 -0.39 -23.21 -2.86
N LEU A 277 0.33 -22.70 -1.85
CA LEU A 277 1.28 -21.58 -1.94
C LEU A 277 2.74 -22.02 -1.77
N GLU A 278 2.99 -23.31 -1.61
CA GLU A 278 4.34 -23.86 -1.49
C GLU A 278 4.93 -24.09 -2.89
N GLU A 279 6.09 -23.49 -3.16
CA GLU A 279 6.82 -23.62 -4.43
C GLU A 279 5.92 -23.34 -5.65
N THR A 280 5.39 -22.12 -5.69
CA THR A 280 4.54 -21.65 -6.78
C THR A 280 4.88 -20.22 -7.19
N ASP A 281 4.34 -19.78 -8.33
CA ASP A 281 4.33 -18.37 -8.71
C ASP A 281 3.31 -17.66 -7.83
N ILE A 282 3.76 -16.74 -6.99
CA ILE A 282 2.91 -16.11 -5.96
C ILE A 282 2.63 -14.66 -6.28
N VAL A 283 1.41 -14.24 -5.97
CA VAL A 283 0.98 -12.85 -6.01
C VAL A 283 0.61 -12.40 -4.61
N LEU A 284 1.30 -11.37 -4.12
CA LEU A 284 0.92 -10.68 -2.89
C LEU A 284 -0.08 -9.59 -3.20
N TRP A 285 -1.14 -9.50 -2.41
CA TRP A 285 -2.11 -8.42 -2.45
C TRP A 285 -2.04 -7.69 -1.12
N TYR A 286 -1.28 -6.60 -1.07
CA TYR A 286 -1.09 -5.83 0.14
C TYR A 286 -2.09 -4.67 0.19
N VAL A 287 -2.98 -4.73 1.16
CA VAL A 287 -3.99 -3.72 1.44
C VAL A 287 -3.49 -2.81 2.55
N PHE A 288 -3.39 -1.52 2.22
CA PHE A 288 -3.00 -0.48 3.16
C PHE A 288 -3.90 0.72 3.08
N GLY A 289 -4.17 1.33 4.23
CA GLY A 289 -5.05 2.48 4.28
C GLY A 289 -4.80 3.40 5.46
N VAL A 290 -5.39 4.58 5.36
CA VAL A 290 -5.35 5.62 6.39
C VAL A 290 -6.75 6.02 6.78
N THR A 291 -6.94 6.28 8.07
CA THR A 291 -8.17 6.87 8.59
C THR A 291 -7.98 8.36 8.75
N HIS A 292 -8.67 9.14 7.92
CA HIS A 292 -8.56 10.57 7.92
C HIS A 292 -9.71 11.19 8.73
N VAL A 293 -9.34 11.80 9.85
CA VAL A 293 -10.20 12.71 10.62
C VAL A 293 -9.80 14.13 10.21
N PRO A 294 -10.56 14.80 9.33
CA PRO A 294 -10.15 16.09 8.78
C PRO A 294 -9.90 17.13 9.87
N ARG A 295 -8.91 17.99 9.64
CA ARG A 295 -8.54 19.11 10.52
C ARG A 295 -8.79 20.44 9.82
N LEU A 296 -8.68 21.54 10.57
CA LEU A 296 -8.88 22.88 10.02
C LEU A 296 -7.79 23.24 9.01
N GLU A 297 -6.56 22.79 9.25
CA GLU A 297 -5.39 22.99 8.40
C GLU A 297 -5.50 22.30 7.05
N ASP A 298 -6.43 21.33 6.92
CA ASP A 298 -6.64 20.60 5.68
C ASP A 298 -7.53 21.39 4.68
N TRP A 299 -7.99 22.59 5.07
CA TRP A 299 -8.79 23.51 4.25
C TRP A 299 -8.09 24.87 4.06
N PRO A 300 -8.11 25.47 2.84
CA PRO A 300 -8.81 25.02 1.63
C PRO A 300 -8.10 23.95 0.82
N VAL A 301 -6.81 23.70 1.09
CA VAL A 301 -6.00 22.69 0.40
C VAL A 301 -5.25 21.89 1.45
N MET A 302 -5.43 20.57 1.40
CA MET A 302 -4.86 19.63 2.36
C MET A 302 -3.35 19.50 2.15
N PRO A 303 -2.52 19.73 3.19
CA PRO A 303 -1.11 19.35 3.17
C PRO A 303 -0.93 17.86 2.87
N VAL A 304 0.22 17.49 2.31
CA VAL A 304 0.45 16.10 1.90
C VAL A 304 0.49 15.15 3.10
N GLU A 305 -0.42 14.19 3.13
CA GLU A 305 -0.35 13.00 3.99
C GLU A 305 0.26 11.84 3.20
N ARG A 306 1.15 11.06 3.85
CA ARG A 306 1.95 10.01 3.20
C ARG A 306 1.63 8.66 3.79
N ILE A 307 1.44 7.67 2.93
CA ILE A 307 1.28 6.27 3.31
C ILE A 307 1.99 5.37 2.30
N GLY A 308 2.56 4.26 2.76
CA GLY A 308 3.36 3.39 1.90
C GLY A 308 3.79 2.10 2.56
N PHE A 309 4.68 1.38 1.89
CA PHE A 309 5.32 0.17 2.38
C PHE A 309 6.68 -0.03 1.71
N MET A 310 7.47 -0.97 2.23
CA MET A 310 8.77 -1.31 1.65
C MET A 310 8.88 -2.81 1.39
N LEU A 311 9.53 -3.18 0.29
CA LEU A 311 10.12 -4.49 0.08
C LEU A 311 11.63 -4.36 0.29
N MET A 312 12.18 -5.12 1.23
CA MET A 312 13.58 -5.06 1.60
C MET A 312 14.26 -6.40 1.32
N PRO A 313 15.49 -6.42 0.76
CA PRO A 313 16.27 -7.64 0.64
C PRO A 313 16.45 -8.30 2.01
N HIS A 314 16.18 -9.59 2.10
CA HIS A 314 16.33 -10.38 3.33
C HIS A 314 17.19 -11.60 3.03
N GLY A 315 18.47 -11.52 3.38
CA GLY A 315 19.44 -12.56 3.03
C GLY A 315 19.63 -12.75 1.52
N PHE A 316 19.17 -11.81 0.69
CA PHE A 316 19.27 -11.89 -0.77
C PHE A 316 20.70 -11.63 -1.28
N PHE A 317 21.35 -10.60 -0.75
CA PHE A 317 22.75 -10.28 -1.03
C PHE A 317 23.67 -10.92 0.01
N ASN A 318 24.92 -11.21 -0.37
CA ASN A 318 25.90 -11.79 0.55
C ASN A 318 26.54 -10.77 1.50
N CYS A 319 26.43 -9.48 1.18
CA CYS A 319 26.85 -8.36 2.00
C CYS A 319 25.99 -7.13 1.66
N SER A 320 26.33 -5.96 2.22
CA SER A 320 25.65 -4.72 1.85
C SER A 320 25.86 -4.45 0.35
N PRO A 321 24.78 -4.37 -0.45
CA PRO A 321 24.91 -4.14 -1.90
C PRO A 321 25.34 -2.70 -2.24
N ALA A 322 25.46 -1.83 -1.22
CA ALA A 322 25.94 -0.46 -1.34
C ALA A 322 27.42 -0.29 -0.96
N VAL A 323 28.16 -1.37 -0.71
CA VAL A 323 29.57 -1.32 -0.27
C VAL A 323 30.52 -0.75 -1.33
N ASP A 324 30.17 -0.90 -2.61
CA ASP A 324 30.96 -0.42 -3.76
C ASP A 324 30.55 0.99 -4.22
N VAL A 325 29.66 1.65 -3.47
CA VAL A 325 29.23 3.02 -3.75
C VAL A 325 30.33 3.99 -3.33
N PRO A 326 30.86 4.81 -4.25
CA PRO A 326 31.91 5.75 -3.89
C PRO A 326 31.38 6.81 -2.92
N PRO A 327 32.20 7.27 -1.95
CA PRO A 327 31.84 8.37 -1.07
C PRO A 327 31.62 9.65 -1.89
N ASN A 328 30.79 10.56 -1.37
CA ASN A 328 30.57 11.84 -2.04
C ASN A 328 31.86 12.67 -2.00
N ALA A 329 32.10 13.49 -3.03
CA ALA A 329 33.33 14.30 -3.13
C ALA A 329 33.60 15.18 -1.89
N CYS A 330 32.54 15.69 -1.23
CA CYS A 330 32.68 16.45 0.02
C CYS A 330 33.18 15.64 1.21
N GLU A 331 32.97 14.32 1.26
CA GLU A 331 33.44 13.46 2.37
C GLU A 331 34.93 13.11 2.22
N LEU A 332 35.46 13.14 1.00
CA LEU A 332 36.89 12.98 0.73
C LEU A 332 37.68 14.22 1.19
N GLU A 333 37.12 15.41 1.00
CA GLU A 333 37.76 16.66 1.46
C GLU A 333 37.74 16.83 2.99
N ALA A 334 36.72 16.27 3.68
CA ALA A 334 36.69 16.28 5.14
C ALA A 334 37.80 15.41 5.75
N LYS A 335 38.12 14.25 5.15
CA LYS A 335 39.22 13.39 5.61
C LYS A 335 40.60 13.99 5.38
N ASP A 336 40.78 14.77 4.31
CA ASP A 336 42.04 15.48 4.07
C ASP A 336 42.22 16.71 4.98
N ASN A 337 41.12 17.32 5.43
CA ASN A 337 41.15 18.46 6.35
C ASN A 337 41.22 18.03 7.83
N ASP A 338 40.63 16.89 8.22
CA ASP A 338 40.71 16.37 9.61
C ASP A 338 42.13 15.91 9.98
N VAL A 339 42.97 15.53 9.02
CA VAL A 339 44.40 15.27 9.27
C VAL A 339 45.18 16.56 9.52
N LYS A 340 44.65 17.72 9.09
CA LYS A 340 45.33 19.03 9.21
C LYS A 340 44.80 19.92 10.33
N ASP A 341 43.60 19.71 10.85
CA ASP A 341 42.96 20.64 11.81
C ASP A 341 42.76 20.03 13.23
N ASN A 342 43.67 19.16 13.66
CA ASN A 342 43.71 18.63 15.03
C ASN A 342 44.29 19.66 16.01
N GLY A 343 43.75 20.89 16.00
CA GLY A 343 44.43 22.03 16.63
C GLY A 343 43.58 23.22 17.07
N VAL A 344 42.25 23.26 16.98
CA VAL A 344 41.48 24.37 17.62
C VAL A 344 40.08 23.93 18.06
N VAL A 345 39.86 23.80 19.37
CA VAL A 345 38.53 23.66 19.97
C VAL A 345 37.80 25.00 19.94
N LYS A 346 36.65 25.10 19.26
CA LYS A 346 35.72 26.25 19.38
C LYS A 346 34.51 25.87 20.25
N PRO A 347 34.06 26.76 21.15
CA PRO A 347 32.98 26.46 22.09
C PRO A 347 31.59 26.57 21.45
N ILE A 348 30.74 25.59 21.72
CA ILE A 348 29.32 25.54 21.34
C ILE A 348 28.50 26.42 22.29
N LYS A 349 27.78 27.40 21.77
CA LYS A 349 26.69 28.09 22.49
C LYS A 349 25.36 27.41 22.16
N PRO A 350 24.52 27.03 23.13
CA PRO A 350 23.16 26.63 22.87
C PRO A 350 22.24 27.85 22.87
N VAL A 351 21.07 27.70 22.23
CA VAL A 351 19.75 28.31 22.51
C VAL A 351 19.09 28.71 21.20
N LEU A 352 17.93 28.11 20.91
CA LEU A 352 16.64 28.80 20.88
C LEU A 352 15.50 27.78 21.07
N PRO A 353 14.37 28.20 21.70
CA PRO A 353 13.34 27.32 22.24
C PRO A 353 12.24 26.97 21.23
N ALA A 354 11.65 25.79 21.39
CA ALA A 354 10.40 25.41 20.73
C ALA A 354 9.22 26.19 21.33
N LYS A 355 8.31 26.66 20.49
CA LYS A 355 7.06 27.32 20.89
C LYS A 355 5.86 26.38 20.72
N LEU A 356 5.06 26.36 21.80
CA LEU A 356 3.61 26.18 21.99
C LEU A 356 2.77 25.62 20.84
#